data_AF-A0A172Y9Q9-F1
#
_entry.id   AF-A0A172Y9Q9-F1
#
_cell.length_a   1.000
_cell.length_b   1.000
_cell.length_c   1.000
_cell.angle_alpha   90.00
_cell.angle_beta   90.00
_cell.angle_gamma   90.00
#
_symmetry.space_group_name_H-M   'P 1'
#
loop_
_entity.id
_entity.type
_entity.pdbx_description
1 polymer ?
#
loop_
_entity_poly.entity_id
_entity_poly.type
_entity_poly.pdbx_seq_one_letter_code
_entity_poly.pdbx_strand_id
1 'polypeptide(L)'
;MPTAQTIAGKPLTEVECQAFSVAMTYGEPGASAKITLIDAQAPIPEDAGALAGLLSKAQQTAYESVSRGVIMVKGVREAALTSPTAVASVGGENYLSVVMDGPTGEPAVISVEPKDADGRVGALMSVLKGRYALSIGIEQDDLSGADAARAAYQPYFSAMRLNALP
;
A
#
# COMPACT_ATOMS: atom_id res chain seq x y z
N MET A 1 10.84 -8.02 0.52
CA MET A 1 11.23 -6.62 0.19
C MET A 1 11.99 -6.57 -1.14
N PRO A 2 12.02 -5.44 -1.85
CA PRO A 2 12.83 -5.28 -3.06
C PRO A 2 14.32 -5.39 -2.75
N THR A 3 15.11 -5.86 -3.71
CA THR A 3 16.58 -5.88 -3.62
C THR A 3 17.23 -4.80 -4.48
N ALA A 4 16.44 -4.08 -5.29
CA ALA A 4 16.92 -3.06 -6.19
C ALA A 4 17.41 -1.83 -5.40
N GLN A 5 18.56 -1.30 -5.78
CA GLN A 5 19.10 -0.05 -5.22
C GLN A 5 18.43 1.19 -5.84
N THR A 6 17.63 1.01 -6.88
CA THR A 6 16.91 2.09 -7.56
C THR A 6 15.60 1.55 -8.10
N ILE A 7 14.51 2.29 -7.89
CA ILE A 7 13.18 1.99 -8.45
C ILE A 7 12.60 3.29 -8.98
N ALA A 8 12.01 3.27 -10.18
CA ALA A 8 11.45 4.46 -10.84
C ALA A 8 12.43 5.65 -10.89
N GLY A 9 13.72 5.37 -11.06
CA GLY A 9 14.78 6.38 -11.08
C GLY A 9 15.15 6.97 -9.71
N LYS A 10 14.51 6.54 -8.61
CA LYS A 10 14.82 6.98 -7.25
C LYS A 10 15.76 5.99 -6.55
N PRO A 11 16.88 6.44 -5.96
CA PRO A 11 17.79 5.56 -5.22
C PRO A 11 17.18 5.15 -3.87
N LEU A 12 17.57 3.98 -3.35
CA LEU A 12 17.28 3.59 -1.98
C LEU A 12 18.07 4.49 -1.02
N THR A 13 17.37 5.24 -0.17
CA THR A 13 17.97 6.20 0.77
C THR A 13 17.92 5.73 2.21
N GLU A 14 16.92 4.92 2.57
CA GLU A 14 16.74 4.46 3.94
C GLU A 14 16.14 3.04 4.00
N VAL A 15 16.59 2.28 4.99
CA VAL A 15 16.01 0.99 5.38
C VAL A 15 15.80 0.99 6.89
N GLU A 16 14.55 0.94 7.31
CA GLU A 16 14.16 0.84 8.72
C GLU A 16 13.66 -0.57 9.00
N CYS A 17 14.31 -1.28 9.93
CA CYS A 17 13.85 -2.58 10.41
C CYS A 17 13.34 -2.46 11.84
N GLN A 18 12.09 -2.85 12.07
CA GLN A 18 11.47 -2.93 13.39
C GLN A 18 11.10 -4.40 13.69
N ALA A 19 10.65 -4.66 14.92
CA ALA A 19 10.39 -6.02 15.41
C ALA A 19 9.43 -6.83 14.52
N PHE A 20 8.45 -6.18 13.90
CA PHE A 20 7.44 -6.83 13.06
C PHE A 20 7.25 -6.14 11.70
N SER A 21 8.11 -5.18 11.33
CA SER A 21 7.97 -4.45 10.08
C SER A 21 9.31 -4.08 9.47
N VAL A 22 9.31 -3.92 8.15
CA VAL A 22 10.43 -3.34 7.40
C VAL A 22 9.88 -2.23 6.54
N ALA A 23 10.53 -1.07 6.59
CA ALA A 23 10.28 0.04 5.69
C ALA A 23 11.52 0.33 4.83
N MET A 24 11.29 0.65 3.56
CA MET A 24 12.34 1.09 2.62
C MET A 24 11.87 2.38 1.96
N THR A 25 12.72 3.41 2.01
CA THR A 25 12.44 4.71 1.39
C THR A 25 13.32 4.90 0.17
N TYR A 26 12.72 5.26 -0.96
CA TYR A 26 13.41 5.57 -2.21
C TYR A 26 13.27 7.06 -2.53
N GLY A 27 14.37 7.74 -2.76
CA GLY A 27 14.44 9.18 -3.02
C GLY A 27 14.52 10.03 -1.76
N GLU A 28 14.55 11.34 -1.96
CA GLU A 28 14.69 12.36 -0.91
C GLU A 28 13.32 12.83 -0.39
N PRO A 29 13.25 13.38 0.83
CA PRO A 29 12.02 13.99 1.37
C PRO A 29 11.39 15.02 0.41
N GLY A 30 10.07 15.03 0.30
CA GLY A 30 9.32 15.85 -0.66
C GLY A 30 9.21 15.25 -2.06
N ALA A 31 9.95 14.16 -2.34
CA ALA A 31 9.89 13.44 -3.61
C ALA A 31 10.18 11.94 -3.39
N SER A 32 9.71 11.38 -2.27
CA SER A 32 10.06 10.04 -1.81
C SER A 32 9.00 8.99 -2.15
N ALA A 33 9.38 7.72 -2.10
CA ALA A 33 8.43 6.60 -2.07
C ALA A 33 8.81 5.67 -0.91
N LYS A 34 7.87 5.45 0.01
CA LYS A 34 8.06 4.58 1.17
C LYS A 34 7.27 3.29 1.01
N ILE A 35 7.97 2.16 0.99
CA ILE A 35 7.40 0.82 1.01
C ILE A 35 7.46 0.31 2.45
N THR A 36 6.33 -0.07 3.02
CA THR A 36 6.26 -0.68 4.36
C THR A 36 5.64 -2.06 4.26
N LEU A 37 6.29 -3.05 4.88
CA LEU A 37 5.78 -4.41 5.03
C LEU A 37 5.69 -4.74 6.52
N ILE A 38 4.49 -5.05 6.98
CA ILE A 38 4.20 -5.51 8.34
C ILE A 38 3.98 -7.01 8.29
N ASP A 39 4.63 -7.77 9.17
CA ASP A 39 4.38 -9.19 9.39
C ASP A 39 3.52 -9.35 10.65
N ALA A 40 2.24 -9.72 10.48
CA ALA A 40 1.30 -9.89 11.59
C ALA A 40 1.59 -11.12 12.47
N GLN A 41 2.50 -11.99 12.05
CA GLN A 41 2.91 -13.21 12.75
C GLN A 41 4.42 -13.23 13.05
N ALA A 42 5.11 -12.10 12.90
CA ALA A 42 6.49 -11.96 13.37
C ALA A 42 6.58 -12.35 14.86
N PRO A 43 7.61 -13.13 15.24
CA PRO A 43 7.80 -13.51 16.62
C PRO A 43 8.05 -12.27 17.48
N ILE A 44 7.45 -12.24 18.66
CA ILE A 44 7.73 -11.20 19.66
C ILE A 44 9.11 -11.48 20.25
N PRO A 45 10.02 -10.50 20.32
CA PRO A 45 11.34 -10.68 20.93
C PRO A 45 11.25 -11.21 22.37
N GLU A 46 12.06 -12.20 22.71
CA GLU A 46 12.04 -12.83 24.04
C GLU A 46 12.40 -11.85 25.17
N ASP A 47 13.21 -10.83 24.85
CA ASP A 47 13.63 -9.76 25.75
C ASP A 47 12.60 -8.62 25.90
N ALA A 48 11.47 -8.68 25.19
CA ALA A 48 10.42 -7.67 25.27
C ALA A 48 9.79 -7.56 26.67
N GLY A 49 9.86 -8.61 27.50
CA GLY A 49 9.38 -8.62 28.87
C GLY A 49 7.95 -8.07 29.01
N ALA A 50 7.78 -7.03 29.83
CA ALA A 50 6.47 -6.39 30.06
C ALA A 50 5.85 -5.73 28.81
N LEU A 51 6.65 -5.46 27.76
CA LEU A 51 6.18 -4.84 26.51
C LEU A 51 5.66 -5.85 25.49
N ALA A 52 5.82 -7.15 25.72
CA ALA A 52 5.42 -8.20 24.77
C ALA A 52 3.95 -8.08 24.31
N GLY A 53 3.04 -7.83 25.27
CA GLY A 53 1.62 -7.64 24.96
C GLY A 53 1.34 -6.37 24.14
N LEU A 54 2.08 -5.29 24.41
CA LEU A 54 1.96 -4.04 23.65
C LEU A 54 2.45 -4.22 22.21
N LEU A 55 3.58 -4.90 22.02
CA LEU A 55 4.13 -5.21 20.70
C LEU A 55 3.18 -6.06 19.87
N SER A 56 2.62 -7.13 20.47
CA SER A 56 1.64 -8.00 19.80
C SER A 56 0.39 -7.22 19.38
N LYS A 57 -0.12 -6.33 20.24
CA LYS A 57 -1.27 -5.48 19.91
C LYS A 57 -0.95 -4.46 18.81
N ALA A 58 0.24 -3.85 18.85
CA ALA A 58 0.66 -2.88 17.84
C ALA A 58 0.78 -3.55 16.45
N GLN A 59 1.38 -4.74 16.41
CA GLN A 59 1.48 -5.58 15.21
C GLN A 59 0.11 -5.91 14.62
N GLN A 60 -0.83 -6.40 15.44
CA GLN A 60 -2.21 -6.70 14.99
C GLN A 60 -2.93 -5.44 14.51
N THR A 61 -2.83 -4.34 15.24
CA THR A 61 -3.48 -3.06 14.88
C THR A 61 -2.97 -2.55 13.53
N ALA A 62 -1.66 -2.62 13.30
CA ALA A 62 -1.04 -2.18 12.06
C ALA A 62 -1.52 -3.04 10.87
N TYR A 63 -1.55 -4.36 11.04
CA TYR A 63 -2.09 -5.28 10.03
C TYR A 63 -3.58 -5.03 9.75
N GLU A 64 -4.41 -4.95 10.78
CA GLU A 64 -5.85 -4.73 10.64
C GLU A 64 -6.18 -3.41 9.97
N SER A 65 -5.40 -2.36 10.23
CA SER A 65 -5.62 -1.04 9.61
C SER A 65 -5.47 -1.12 8.09
N VAL A 66 -4.42 -1.79 7.59
CA VAL A 66 -4.23 -2.01 6.15
C VAL A 66 -5.31 -2.93 5.59
N SER A 67 -5.65 -4.01 6.30
CA SER A 67 -6.71 -4.94 5.87
C SER A 67 -8.07 -4.25 5.71
N ARG A 68 -8.47 -3.43 6.68
CA ARG A 68 -9.70 -2.62 6.59
C ARG A 68 -9.62 -1.61 5.46
N GLY A 69 -8.48 -0.95 5.26
CA GLY A 69 -8.24 -0.07 4.12
C GLY A 69 -8.46 -0.78 2.78
N VAL A 70 -7.92 -1.98 2.62
CA VAL A 70 -8.13 -2.80 1.41
C VAL A 70 -9.61 -3.11 1.18
N ILE A 71 -10.32 -3.54 2.22
CA ILE A 71 -11.75 -3.85 2.16
C ILE A 71 -12.56 -2.61 1.76
N MET A 72 -12.30 -1.46 2.39
CA MET A 72 -13.01 -0.22 2.13
C MET A 72 -12.80 0.27 0.69
N VAL A 73 -11.56 0.31 0.21
CA VAL A 73 -11.24 0.78 -1.14
C VAL A 73 -11.88 -0.10 -2.22
N LYS A 74 -11.87 -1.43 -2.01
CA LYS A 74 -12.61 -2.35 -2.90
C LYS A 74 -14.11 -2.08 -2.89
N GLY A 75 -14.71 -2.00 -1.70
CA GLY A 75 -16.15 -1.78 -1.55
C GLY A 75 -16.60 -0.47 -2.20
N VAL A 76 -15.81 0.60 -2.09
CA VAL A 76 -16.09 1.88 -2.78
C VAL A 76 -16.07 1.71 -4.30
N ARG A 77 -15.06 1.02 -4.85
CA ARG A 77 -14.99 0.75 -6.30
C ARG A 77 -16.18 -0.09 -6.75
N GLU A 78 -16.48 -1.17 -6.05
CA GLU A 78 -17.59 -2.08 -6.37
C GLU A 78 -18.93 -1.35 -6.35
N ALA A 79 -19.18 -0.53 -5.33
CA ALA A 79 -20.38 0.31 -5.22
C ALA A 79 -20.50 1.29 -6.40
N ALA A 80 -19.40 1.95 -6.80
CA ALA A 80 -19.40 2.86 -7.93
C ALA A 80 -19.67 2.15 -9.27
N LEU A 81 -19.21 0.90 -9.42
CA LEU A 81 -19.42 0.10 -10.63
C LEU A 81 -20.83 -0.49 -10.77
N THR A 82 -21.69 -0.37 -9.75
CA THR A 82 -23.06 -0.90 -9.80
C THR A 82 -23.95 -0.21 -10.84
N SER A 83 -23.64 1.02 -11.25
CA SER A 83 -24.39 1.74 -12.28
C SER A 83 -23.55 2.79 -13.01
N PRO A 84 -23.89 3.11 -14.28
CA PRO A 84 -23.25 4.21 -15.00
C PRO A 84 -23.38 5.57 -14.30
N THR A 85 -24.51 5.82 -13.61
CA THR A 85 -24.74 7.06 -12.86
C THR A 85 -23.76 7.23 -11.71
N ALA A 86 -23.45 6.15 -10.99
CA ALA A 86 -22.48 6.19 -9.90
C ALA A 86 -21.05 6.44 -10.44
N VAL A 87 -20.66 5.80 -11.54
CA VAL A 87 -19.39 6.11 -12.23
C VAL A 87 -19.32 7.56 -12.68
N ALA A 88 -20.41 8.11 -13.23
CA ALA A 88 -20.46 9.53 -13.61
C ALA A 88 -20.32 10.46 -12.39
N SER A 89 -20.91 10.10 -11.25
CA SER A 89 -20.87 10.91 -10.02
C SER A 89 -19.46 11.05 -9.43
N VAL A 90 -18.60 10.04 -9.58
CA VAL A 90 -17.18 10.15 -9.16
C VAL A 90 -16.31 10.88 -10.19
N GLY A 91 -16.86 11.20 -11.37
CA GLY A 91 -16.17 11.90 -12.45
C GLY A 91 -15.65 11.02 -13.58
N GLY A 92 -16.08 9.75 -13.64
CA GLY A 92 -15.72 8.78 -14.68
C GLY A 92 -14.77 7.68 -14.21
N GLU A 93 -14.44 6.75 -15.11
CA GLU A 93 -13.65 5.55 -14.78
C GLU A 93 -12.25 5.85 -14.23
N ASN A 94 -11.63 6.95 -14.69
CA ASN A 94 -10.32 7.38 -14.21
C ASN A 94 -10.35 7.90 -12.75
N TYR A 95 -11.52 8.09 -12.14
CA TYR A 95 -11.64 8.50 -10.74
C TYR A 95 -12.18 7.37 -9.85
N LEU A 96 -12.23 6.14 -10.39
CA LEU A 96 -12.46 4.95 -9.59
C LEU A 96 -11.16 4.55 -8.89
N SER A 97 -11.29 4.13 -7.63
CA SER A 97 -10.17 3.49 -6.91
C SER A 97 -9.58 2.33 -7.72
N VAL A 98 -8.27 2.16 -7.69
CA VAL A 98 -7.56 1.16 -8.48
C VAL A 98 -7.57 -0.18 -7.74
N VAL A 99 -7.75 -1.27 -8.50
CA VAL A 99 -7.45 -2.64 -8.08
C VAL A 99 -6.45 -3.21 -9.08
N MET A 100 -5.34 -3.73 -8.57
CA MET A 100 -4.25 -4.34 -9.30
C MET A 100 -4.12 -5.79 -8.86
N ASP A 101 -3.83 -6.69 -9.80
CA ASP A 101 -3.52 -8.08 -9.45
C ASP A 101 -2.12 -8.16 -8.84
N GLY A 102 -2.03 -8.74 -7.65
CA GLY A 102 -0.76 -9.00 -7.00
C GLY A 102 -0.06 -10.25 -7.53
N PRO A 103 1.27 -10.30 -7.48
CA PRO A 103 2.06 -11.44 -7.98
C PRO A 103 1.80 -12.75 -7.23
N THR A 104 1.23 -12.69 -6.01
CA THR A 104 0.84 -13.84 -5.19
C THR A 104 -0.66 -14.17 -5.30
N GLY A 105 -1.42 -13.44 -6.13
CA GLY A 105 -2.85 -13.64 -6.36
C GLY A 105 -3.75 -12.74 -5.50
N GLU A 106 -3.25 -12.19 -4.40
CA GLU A 106 -4.00 -11.19 -3.62
C GLU A 106 -3.94 -9.82 -4.30
N PRO A 107 -5.04 -9.05 -4.28
CA PRO A 107 -5.07 -7.75 -4.94
C PRO A 107 -4.32 -6.69 -4.13
N ALA A 108 -3.73 -5.75 -4.86
CA ALA A 108 -3.32 -4.45 -4.35
C ALA A 108 -4.35 -3.40 -4.75
N VAL A 109 -4.59 -2.42 -3.89
CA VAL A 109 -5.58 -1.37 -4.13
C VAL A 109 -4.99 0.00 -3.88
N ILE A 110 -5.51 1.01 -4.57
CA ILE A 110 -5.11 2.40 -4.41
C ILE A 110 -6.39 3.23 -4.36
N SER A 111 -6.60 4.00 -3.29
CA SER A 111 -7.71 4.93 -3.24
C SER A 111 -7.48 6.06 -4.23
N VAL A 112 -8.52 6.43 -4.96
CA VAL A 112 -8.56 7.61 -5.82
C VAL A 112 -9.78 8.40 -5.38
N GLU A 113 -9.58 9.66 -5.01
CA GLU A 113 -10.69 10.54 -4.65
C GLU A 113 -11.58 10.82 -5.88
N PRO A 114 -12.85 11.19 -5.69
CA PRO A 114 -13.68 11.70 -6.77
C PRO A 114 -13.08 12.92 -7.47
N LYS A 115 -13.49 13.18 -8.72
CA LYS A 115 -13.01 14.31 -9.52
C LYS A 115 -13.24 15.67 -8.88
N ASP A 116 -14.35 15.86 -8.18
CA ASP A 116 -14.69 17.10 -7.48
C ASP A 116 -13.90 17.31 -6.19
N ALA A 117 -13.15 16.28 -5.74
CA ALA A 117 -12.15 16.32 -4.70
C ALA A 117 -10.72 16.19 -5.28
N ASP A 118 -10.46 16.78 -6.44
CA ASP A 118 -9.16 16.80 -7.14
C ASP A 118 -8.63 15.44 -7.62
N GLY A 119 -9.35 14.33 -7.40
CA GLY A 119 -8.92 13.02 -7.86
C GLY A 119 -7.68 12.46 -7.17
N ARG A 120 -7.35 12.94 -5.96
CA ARG A 120 -6.06 12.64 -5.31
C ARG A 120 -5.88 11.15 -5.12
N VAL A 121 -4.64 10.73 -5.31
CA VAL A 121 -4.22 9.33 -5.19
C VAL A 121 -3.68 9.08 -3.79
N GLY A 122 -4.23 8.06 -3.11
CA GLY A 122 -3.73 7.60 -1.81
C GLY A 122 -2.58 6.60 -1.91
N ALA A 123 -2.30 5.93 -0.80
CA ALA A 123 -1.30 4.86 -0.74
C ALA A 123 -1.81 3.58 -1.42
N LEU A 124 -0.90 2.83 -2.04
CA LEU A 124 -1.15 1.44 -2.41
C LEU A 124 -1.19 0.58 -1.15
N MET A 125 -2.18 -0.31 -1.03
CA MET A 125 -2.35 -1.23 0.08
C MET A 125 -2.60 -2.65 -0.43
N SER A 126 -2.06 -3.65 0.28
CA SER A 126 -2.37 -5.06 0.01
C SER A 126 -2.23 -5.90 1.27
N VAL A 127 -3.02 -6.97 1.35
CA VAL A 127 -2.86 -8.02 2.36
C VAL A 127 -2.37 -9.26 1.64
N LEU A 128 -1.18 -9.73 2.00
CA LEU A 128 -0.49 -10.82 1.32
C LEU A 128 -0.49 -12.05 2.21
N LYS A 129 -0.88 -13.20 1.66
CA LYS A 129 -0.85 -14.52 2.32
C LYS A 129 -1.60 -14.57 3.65
N GLY A 130 -2.55 -13.66 3.88
CA GLY A 130 -3.24 -13.51 5.17
C GLY A 130 -2.32 -13.22 6.36
N ARG A 131 -1.07 -12.79 6.12
CA ARG A 131 -0.03 -12.61 7.13
C ARG A 131 0.63 -11.24 7.05
N TYR A 132 0.89 -10.76 5.84
CA TYR A 132 1.62 -9.49 5.66
C TYR A 132 0.67 -8.38 5.23
N ALA A 133 0.86 -7.21 5.81
CA ALA A 133 0.24 -5.98 5.35
C ALA A 133 1.29 -5.14 4.62
N LEU A 134 1.05 -4.87 3.34
CA LEU A 134 1.89 -4.04 2.49
C LEU A 134 1.23 -2.67 2.33
N SER A 135 2.00 -1.60 2.52
CA SER A 135 1.65 -0.28 2.04
C SER A 135 2.80 0.34 1.23
N ILE A 136 2.46 1.10 0.20
CA ILE A 136 3.40 1.93 -0.54
C ILE A 136 2.80 3.34 -0.58
N GLY A 137 3.51 4.33 -0.06
CA GLY A 137 3.17 5.73 -0.18
C GLY A 137 4.15 6.42 -1.12
N ILE A 138 3.67 7.27 -2.02
CA ILE A 138 4.49 8.14 -2.84
C ILE A 138 4.21 9.59 -2.44
N GLU A 139 5.26 10.28 -2.02
CA GLU A 139 5.27 11.71 -1.78
C GLU A 139 5.60 12.39 -3.11
N GLN A 140 4.56 12.71 -3.86
CA GLN A 140 4.65 13.43 -5.13
C GLN A 140 3.41 14.30 -5.28
N ASP A 141 3.63 15.59 -5.50
CA ASP A 141 2.54 16.52 -5.79
C ASP A 141 1.86 16.13 -7.12
N ASP A 142 0.55 16.35 -7.19
CA ASP A 142 -0.28 16.25 -8.41
C ASP A 142 -0.57 14.84 -8.97
N LEU A 143 -0.37 13.75 -8.20
CA LEU A 143 -0.91 12.45 -8.60
C LEU A 143 -2.44 12.47 -8.51
N SER A 144 -3.08 12.48 -9.68
CA SER A 144 -4.54 12.48 -9.80
C SER A 144 -5.04 11.43 -10.80
N GLY A 145 -6.04 10.68 -10.36
CA GLY A 145 -6.70 9.65 -11.15
C GLY A 145 -6.00 8.29 -11.17
N ALA A 146 -6.76 7.29 -11.61
CA ALA A 146 -6.42 5.88 -11.63
C ALA A 146 -5.25 5.57 -12.55
N ASP A 147 -5.14 6.23 -13.70
CA ASP A 147 -4.06 5.97 -14.64
C ASP A 147 -2.72 6.50 -14.14
N ALA A 148 -2.69 7.70 -13.56
CA ALA A 148 -1.52 8.24 -12.90
C ALA A 148 -1.11 7.38 -11.70
N ALA A 149 -2.08 6.95 -10.89
CA ALA A 149 -1.84 6.03 -9.78
C ALA A 149 -1.17 4.73 -10.25
N ARG A 150 -1.71 4.07 -11.28
CA ARG A 150 -1.11 2.84 -11.83
C ARG A 150 0.31 3.09 -12.30
N ALA A 151 0.54 4.15 -13.08
CA ALA A 151 1.87 4.45 -13.62
C ALA A 151 2.90 4.72 -12.52
N ALA A 152 2.50 5.43 -11.46
CA ALA A 152 3.39 5.76 -10.35
C ALA A 152 3.73 4.56 -9.45
N TYR A 153 2.73 3.71 -9.13
CA TYR A 153 2.90 2.61 -8.18
C TYR A 153 3.41 1.30 -8.82
N GLN A 154 3.14 1.06 -10.10
CA GLN A 154 3.52 -0.18 -10.79
C GLN A 154 5.02 -0.52 -10.66
N PRO A 155 5.98 0.41 -10.81
CA PRO A 155 7.40 0.09 -10.70
C PRO A 155 7.78 -0.46 -9.32
N TYR A 156 7.26 0.15 -8.25
CA TYR A 156 7.52 -0.28 -6.88
C TYR A 156 6.88 -1.62 -6.59
N PHE A 157 5.62 -1.79 -6.98
CA PHE A 157 4.90 -3.04 -6.76
C PHE A 157 5.56 -4.20 -7.51
N SER A 158 6.01 -3.97 -8.75
CA SER A 158 6.70 -5.00 -9.57
C SER A 158 8.08 -5.37 -9.04
N ALA A 159 8.79 -4.43 -8.39
CA ALA A 159 10.09 -4.69 -7.78
C ALA A 159 10.00 -5.54 -6.50
N MET A 160 8.79 -5.70 -5.94
CA MET A 160 8.59 -6.50 -4.74
C MET A 160 8.78 -7.99 -5.03
N ARG A 161 9.63 -8.66 -4.23
CA ARG A 161 9.81 -10.11 -4.28
C ARG A 161 8.75 -10.85 -3.43
N LEU A 162 7.47 -10.60 -3.67
CA LEU A 162 6.37 -11.11 -2.81
C LEU A 162 6.27 -12.63 -2.81
N ASN A 163 6.61 -13.29 -3.92
CA ASN A 163 6.64 -14.76 -4.02
C ASN A 163 7.67 -15.40 -3.10
N ALA A 164 8.68 -14.65 -2.64
CA ALA A 164 9.71 -15.13 -1.73
C ALA A 164 9.35 -14.96 -0.24
N LEU A 165 8.22 -14.31 0.09
CA LEU A 165 7.72 -14.30 1.46
C LEU A 165 7.33 -15.73 1.85
N PRO A 166 7.54 -16.18 3.10
CA PRO A 166 7.00 -17.45 3.57
C PRO A 166 5.48 -17.38 3.62
#